data_AF-A0A2J0MJ18-F1
#
_entry.id   AF-A0A2J0MJ18-F1
#
_cell.length_a   1.000
_cell.length_b   1.000
_cell.length_c   1.000
_cell.angle_alpha   90.00
_cell.angle_beta   90.00
_cell.angle_gamma   90.00
#
_symmetry.space_group_name_H-M   'P 1'
#
loop_
_entity.id
_entity.type
_entity.pdbx_description
1 polymer ?
#
loop_
_entity_poly.entity_id
_entity_poly.type
_entity_poly.pdbx_seq_one_letter_code
_entity_poly.pdbx_strand_id
1 'polypeptide(L)'
;MITQFPLPFGWSSNKWLLIFANMFAGIILIILSHTSVLPLENVNFAFFSFVGLLFALYRPGWTFLLLVGMLPYEIINIAPKSLPLTLRPYQWILILLALALIIRYALKRFPVEKFVPNRWDMSVLVFGGGAFLSAMMSEHPSIALKLSVILFSFILLYFITRIFVRSGDDARMSLPFIFSSFFVVALYAIVQNMLFLNGSESFEVMAGRPNSTFAEADWLGGYLASVIVLLSGLIVSQKNISGTFRFLFSVLLFIGYSGLLITVSRSAWLAVFFGIVTVLLIFAYQNEVWRALIEKNRIVLGEMFRMKLFILVPFLLAFFLVYFSGLSPFDLLDRSKSTATGEQKITVACDQDSSLPVLPEKIESLDQLSFFHCRHIRLEEVPTEVADGKFVSTVYRDDPNVRIRSDIYAKVVGILREHPMFGVGFGNISPFLGTDERGAGLNASNIFLEIWLGAGVLGLAVFVFFWFSLGIRWFSASIQNRSSLALVFVSLFVTLTLFNLFNAGLFLGFFFFFLALLLVTHTNGHN
;
A
#
# COMPACT_ATOMS: atom_id res chain seq x y z
N MET A 1 34.56 -25.63 9.08
CA MET A 1 34.92 -24.35 8.41
C MET A 1 33.72 -23.92 7.60
N ILE A 2 32.86 -23.08 8.18
CA ILE A 2 31.59 -22.67 7.57
C ILE A 2 31.92 -21.62 6.52
N THR A 3 31.71 -21.98 5.26
CA THR A 3 31.92 -21.14 4.09
C THR A 3 31.07 -19.87 4.22
N GLN A 4 31.76 -18.72 4.22
CA GLN A 4 31.13 -17.41 4.14
C GLN A 4 30.39 -17.32 2.81
N PHE A 5 29.06 -17.50 2.84
CA PHE A 5 28.21 -17.06 1.74
C PHE A 5 28.43 -15.55 1.59
N PRO A 6 28.88 -15.02 0.44
CA PRO A 6 28.85 -13.59 0.18
C PRO A 6 27.38 -13.20 0.07
N LEU A 7 26.81 -12.79 1.21
CA LEU A 7 25.44 -12.33 1.32
C LEU A 7 25.29 -11.08 0.44
N PRO A 8 24.20 -10.95 -0.33
CA PRO A 8 23.93 -9.71 -1.02
C PRO A 8 23.90 -8.59 0.04
N PHE A 9 24.56 -7.49 -0.28
CA PHE A 9 24.63 -6.27 0.55
C PHE A 9 25.61 -6.29 1.75
N GLY A 10 26.44 -7.32 1.97
CA GLY A 10 27.55 -7.29 2.95
C GLY A 10 27.12 -7.38 4.43
N TRP A 11 26.20 -8.30 4.77
CA TRP A 11 25.54 -8.36 6.09
C TRP A 11 26.24 -9.29 7.10
N SER A 12 26.23 -8.92 8.39
CA SER A 12 26.74 -9.74 9.52
C SER A 12 25.62 -10.54 10.20
N SER A 13 25.97 -11.57 10.98
CA SER A 13 25.00 -12.45 11.69
C SER A 13 23.98 -11.69 12.56
N ASN A 14 24.39 -10.57 13.17
CA ASN A 14 23.52 -9.74 14.00
C ASN A 14 22.36 -9.12 13.21
N LYS A 15 22.53 -8.86 11.91
CA LYS A 15 21.47 -8.27 11.07
C LYS A 15 20.37 -9.27 10.73
N TRP A 16 20.69 -10.56 10.60
CA TRP A 16 19.68 -11.62 10.43
C TRP A 16 18.80 -11.78 11.66
N LEU A 17 19.40 -11.72 12.85
CA LEU A 17 18.65 -11.77 14.10
C LEU A 17 17.64 -10.63 14.22
N LEU A 18 17.97 -9.43 13.73
CA LEU A 18 17.03 -8.31 13.67
C LEU A 18 15.88 -8.54 12.68
N ILE A 19 16.13 -9.16 11.52
CA ILE A 19 15.05 -9.52 10.58
C ILE A 19 14.11 -10.53 11.23
N PHE A 20 14.65 -11.58 11.86
CA PHE A 20 13.83 -12.58 12.54
C PHE A 20 13.05 -11.97 13.71
N ALA A 21 13.68 -11.09 14.48
CA ALA A 21 13.00 -10.33 15.52
C ALA A 21 11.88 -9.46 14.96
N ASN A 22 12.06 -8.85 13.77
CA ASN A 22 11.02 -8.09 13.09
C ASN A 22 9.82 -8.95 12.68
N MET A 23 10.07 -10.13 12.10
CA MET A 23 9.02 -11.09 11.75
C MET A 23 8.27 -11.57 12.99
N PHE A 24 9.01 -11.94 14.03
CA PHE A 24 8.46 -12.40 15.29
C PHE A 24 7.61 -11.32 15.96
N ALA A 25 8.12 -10.08 16.03
CA ALA A 25 7.36 -8.93 16.56
C ALA A 25 6.06 -8.72 15.77
N GLY A 26 6.10 -8.81 14.44
CA GLY A 26 4.92 -8.72 13.60
C GLY A 26 3.85 -9.76 13.90
N ILE A 27 4.24 -11.03 13.97
CA ILE A 27 3.36 -12.15 14.30
C ILE A 27 2.76 -11.98 15.71
N ILE A 28 3.59 -11.64 16.69
CA ILE A 28 3.15 -11.43 18.07
C ILE A 28 2.17 -10.25 18.16
N LEU A 29 2.43 -9.14 17.49
CA LEU A 29 1.51 -7.99 17.48
C LEU A 29 0.13 -8.39 16.93
N ILE A 30 0.08 -9.17 15.85
CA ILE A 30 -1.18 -9.69 15.29
C ILE A 30 -1.90 -10.54 16.36
N ILE A 31 -1.22 -11.53 16.95
CA ILE A 31 -1.81 -12.43 17.95
C ILE A 31 -2.32 -11.66 19.18
N LEU A 32 -1.52 -10.73 19.70
CA LEU A 32 -1.89 -9.93 20.87
C LEU A 32 -3.06 -8.97 20.58
N SER A 33 -3.17 -8.50 19.33
CA SER A 33 -4.32 -7.69 18.88
C SER A 33 -5.61 -8.50 18.86
N HIS A 34 -5.58 -9.75 18.40
CA HIS A 34 -6.77 -10.60 18.33
C HIS A 34 -7.16 -11.21 19.69
N THR A 35 -6.20 -11.41 20.59
CA THR A 35 -6.44 -11.91 21.96
C THR A 35 -6.83 -10.81 22.95
N SER A 36 -7.07 -9.57 22.48
CA SER A 36 -7.42 -8.41 23.31
C SER A 36 -6.40 -8.02 24.40
N VAL A 37 -5.15 -8.52 24.28
CA VAL A 37 -4.03 -8.11 25.13
C VAL A 37 -3.55 -6.71 24.74
N LEU A 38 -3.66 -6.37 23.45
CA LEU A 38 -3.53 -4.99 22.98
C LEU A 38 -4.93 -4.34 22.91
N PRO A 39 -5.05 -3.05 23.28
CA PRO A 39 -3.98 -2.13 23.71
C PRO A 39 -3.40 -2.43 25.10
N LEU A 40 -2.15 -2.00 25.32
CA LEU A 40 -1.43 -2.24 26.58
C LEU A 40 -2.08 -1.50 27.76
N GLU A 41 -1.93 -2.05 28.96
CA GLU A 41 -2.22 -1.32 30.20
C GLU A 41 -1.21 -0.18 30.44
N ASN A 42 -1.60 0.82 31.24
CA ASN A 42 -0.77 2.01 31.50
C ASN A 42 0.64 1.69 31.99
N VAL A 43 0.77 0.74 32.93
CA VAL A 43 2.08 0.34 33.50
C VAL A 43 2.95 -0.33 32.44
N ASN A 44 2.38 -1.29 31.70
CA ASN A 44 3.09 -2.01 30.65
C ASN A 44 3.50 -1.06 29.51
N PHE A 45 2.60 -0.16 29.10
CA PHE A 45 2.89 0.85 28.09
C PHE A 45 4.06 1.76 28.50
N ALA A 46 4.06 2.26 29.74
CA ALA A 46 5.14 3.09 30.26
C ALA A 46 6.47 2.31 30.33
N PHE A 47 6.45 1.07 30.84
CA PHE A 47 7.62 0.21 30.94
C PHE A 47 8.24 -0.07 29.56
N PHE A 48 7.46 -0.56 28.60
CA PHE A 48 7.95 -0.85 27.26
C PHE A 48 8.38 0.41 26.51
N SER A 49 7.72 1.55 26.74
CA SER A 49 8.14 2.84 26.15
C SER A 49 9.49 3.29 26.70
N PHE A 50 9.73 3.11 28.00
CA PHE A 50 11.02 3.43 28.61
C PHE A 50 12.13 2.52 28.08
N VAL A 51 11.91 1.20 28.04
CA VAL A 51 12.88 0.24 27.49
C VAL A 51 13.14 0.53 26.01
N GLY A 52 12.09 0.81 25.23
CA GLY A 52 12.20 1.19 23.82
C GLY A 52 12.99 2.48 23.62
N LEU A 53 12.80 3.49 24.49
CA LEU A 53 13.58 4.72 24.46
C LEU A 53 15.06 4.47 24.77
N LEU A 54 15.38 3.65 25.78
CA LEU A 54 16.76 3.27 26.08
C LEU A 54 17.41 2.54 24.91
N PHE A 55 16.68 1.64 24.26
CA PHE A 55 17.15 0.96 23.06
C PHE A 55 17.39 1.92 21.90
N ALA A 56 16.47 2.87 21.66
CA ALA A 56 16.63 3.92 20.66
C ALA A 56 17.82 4.85 20.94
N LEU A 57 18.05 5.16 22.21
CA LEU A 57 19.22 5.91 22.68
C LEU A 57 20.51 5.12 22.50
N TYR A 58 20.50 3.79 22.58
CA TYR A 58 21.70 2.97 22.40
C TYR A 58 22.00 2.68 20.92
N ARG A 59 21.00 2.23 20.15
CA ARG A 59 21.11 1.83 18.73
C ARG A 59 19.99 2.46 17.88
N PRO A 60 20.10 3.77 17.56
CA PRO A 60 19.06 4.47 16.80
C PRO A 60 18.87 3.91 15.38
N GLY A 61 19.94 3.45 14.72
CA GLY A 61 19.83 2.81 13.40
C GLY A 61 19.07 1.48 13.41
N TRP A 62 19.20 0.68 14.47
CA TRP A 62 18.44 -0.57 14.60
C TRP A 62 16.96 -0.29 14.87
N THR A 63 16.70 0.73 15.70
CA THR A 63 15.34 1.21 15.98
C THR A 63 14.67 1.73 14.71
N PHE A 64 15.40 2.46 13.86
CA PHE A 64 14.91 2.88 12.55
C PHE A 64 14.55 1.69 11.64
N LEU A 65 15.39 0.66 11.59
CA LEU A 65 15.09 -0.53 10.78
C LEU A 65 13.86 -1.28 11.29
N LEU A 66 13.69 -1.41 12.61
CA LEU A 66 12.46 -1.97 13.20
C LEU A 66 11.24 -1.10 12.91
N LEU A 67 11.37 0.23 12.94
CA LEU A 67 10.31 1.15 12.52
C LEU A 67 9.87 0.88 11.07
N VAL A 68 10.82 0.66 10.15
CA VAL A 68 10.50 0.33 8.75
C VAL A 68 9.72 -0.98 8.66
N GLY A 69 10.10 -1.98 9.45
CA GLY A 69 9.38 -3.24 9.50
C GLY A 69 7.98 -3.11 10.12
N MET A 70 7.75 -2.15 11.01
CA MET A 70 6.45 -1.96 11.65
C MET A 70 5.46 -1.11 10.84
N LEU A 71 5.84 -0.60 9.66
CA LEU A 71 4.99 0.24 8.81
C LEU A 71 3.63 -0.37 8.40
N PRO A 72 3.51 -1.67 8.05
CA PRO A 72 2.24 -2.19 7.56
C PRO A 72 1.23 -2.56 8.67
N TYR A 73 1.57 -2.38 9.94
CA TYR A 73 0.70 -2.73 11.08
C TYR A 73 -0.19 -1.53 11.47
N GLU A 74 -1.15 -1.18 10.59
CA GLU A 74 -1.93 0.07 10.66
C GLU A 74 -3.13 0.02 11.62
N ILE A 75 -3.76 -1.15 11.82
CA ILE A 75 -4.93 -1.30 12.70
C ILE A 75 -4.58 -1.61 14.16
N ILE A 76 -3.35 -2.04 14.41
CA ILE A 76 -2.91 -2.45 15.73
C ILE A 76 -2.72 -1.20 16.59
N ASN A 77 -3.40 -1.14 17.73
CA ASN A 77 -3.27 -0.03 18.68
C ASN A 77 -2.43 -0.47 19.90
N ILE A 78 -1.34 0.25 20.16
CA ILE A 78 -0.48 0.02 21.34
C ILE A 78 -0.93 0.87 22.53
N ALA A 79 -1.51 2.05 22.29
CA ALA A 79 -1.81 3.01 23.34
C ALA A 79 -2.94 2.54 24.26
N PRO A 80 -2.77 2.67 25.60
CA PRO A 80 -3.78 2.31 26.58
C PRO A 80 -5.16 2.93 26.32
N LYS A 81 -6.22 2.21 26.70
CA LYS A 81 -7.61 2.67 26.55
C LYS A 81 -7.91 3.99 27.27
N SER A 82 -7.13 4.35 28.30
CA SER A 82 -7.25 5.63 29.01
C SER A 82 -6.71 6.83 28.22
N LEU A 83 -5.89 6.59 27.19
CA LEU A 83 -5.45 7.65 26.28
C LEU A 83 -6.46 7.75 25.12
N PRO A 84 -7.03 8.95 24.84
CA PRO A 84 -8.00 9.14 23.77
C PRO A 84 -7.32 9.23 22.38
N LEU A 85 -6.29 8.41 22.15
CA LEU A 85 -5.50 8.39 20.92
C LEU A 85 -5.17 6.95 20.52
N THR A 86 -5.28 6.66 19.22
CA THR A 86 -4.82 5.40 18.64
C THR A 86 -3.37 5.55 18.22
N LEU A 87 -2.47 4.76 18.81
CA LEU A 87 -1.05 4.80 18.51
C LEU A 87 -0.61 3.51 17.82
N ARG A 88 -0.31 3.60 16.53
CA ARG A 88 0.16 2.47 15.73
C ARG A 88 1.60 2.08 16.10
N PRO A 89 2.02 0.82 15.93
CA PRO A 89 3.38 0.37 16.23
C PRO A 89 4.50 1.24 15.66
N TYR A 90 4.43 1.58 14.37
CA TYR A 90 5.45 2.44 13.76
C TYR A 90 5.40 3.88 14.29
N GLN A 91 4.23 4.42 14.64
CA GLN A 91 4.11 5.76 15.24
C GLN A 91 4.71 5.79 16.65
N TRP A 92 4.49 4.74 17.43
CA TRP A 92 5.11 4.59 18.75
C TRP A 92 6.63 4.55 18.64
N ILE A 93 7.19 3.69 17.78
CA ILE A 93 8.64 3.62 17.55
C ILE A 93 9.17 4.95 16.99
N LEU A 94 8.41 5.64 16.14
CA LEU A 94 8.79 6.94 15.57
C LEU A 94 8.97 7.99 16.65
N ILE A 95 8.03 8.08 17.60
CA ILE A 95 8.11 9.02 18.73
C ILE A 95 9.35 8.72 19.59
N LEU A 96 9.57 7.45 19.93
CA LEU A 96 10.73 7.04 20.73
C LEU A 96 12.05 7.36 20.02
N LEU A 97 12.12 7.09 18.71
CA LEU A 97 13.29 7.38 17.89
C LEU A 97 13.54 8.90 17.76
N ALA A 98 12.48 9.69 17.53
CA ALA A 98 12.58 11.14 17.47
C ALA A 98 13.08 11.72 18.81
N LEU A 99 12.52 11.27 19.93
CA LEU A 99 12.96 11.68 21.27
C LEU A 99 14.43 11.30 21.52
N ALA A 100 14.84 10.08 21.17
CA ALA A 100 16.22 9.64 21.29
C ALA A 100 17.20 10.49 20.46
N LEU A 101 16.79 10.90 19.25
CA LEU A 101 17.58 11.78 18.40
C LEU A 101 17.68 13.21 18.97
N ILE A 102 16.59 13.75 19.55
CA ILE A 102 16.60 15.05 20.23
C ILE A 102 17.55 15.03 21.43
N ILE A 103 17.48 14.00 22.28
CA ILE A 103 18.37 13.84 23.43
C ILE A 103 19.83 13.73 22.97
N ARG A 104 20.10 12.89 21.96
CA ARG A 104 21.47 12.76 21.40
C ARG A 104 21.98 14.04 20.78
N TYR A 105 21.12 14.83 20.14
CA TYR A 105 21.45 16.15 19.61
C TYR A 105 21.83 17.12 20.73
N ALA A 106 21.02 17.20 21.79
CA ALA A 106 21.30 18.04 22.96
C ALA A 106 22.61 17.65 23.66
N LEU A 107 22.93 16.35 23.71
CA LEU A 107 24.19 15.81 24.23
C LEU A 107 25.37 15.93 23.25
N LYS A 108 25.19 16.55 22.08
CA LYS A 108 26.20 16.67 21.00
C LYS A 108 26.77 15.33 20.53
N ARG A 109 26.01 14.24 20.69
CA ARG A 109 26.33 12.86 20.26
C ARG A 109 25.42 12.42 19.10
N PHE A 110 25.12 13.35 18.20
CA PHE A 110 24.20 13.09 17.11
C PHE A 110 24.81 12.06 16.15
N PRO A 111 24.11 10.94 15.88
CA PRO A 111 24.71 9.77 15.25
C PRO A 111 24.88 9.87 13.73
N VAL A 112 24.46 10.98 13.11
CA VAL A 112 24.43 11.14 11.66
C VAL A 112 25.06 12.48 11.27
N GLU A 113 25.68 12.55 10.11
CA GLU A 113 26.12 13.82 9.53
C GLU A 113 24.99 14.84 9.45
N LYS A 114 25.31 16.13 9.42
CA LYS A 114 24.29 17.21 9.35
C LYS A 114 23.35 16.97 8.16
N PHE A 115 22.05 16.88 8.44
CA PHE A 115 21.02 16.80 7.42
C PHE A 115 20.76 18.19 6.85
N VAL A 116 20.81 18.33 5.53
CA VAL A 116 20.49 19.58 4.83
C VAL A 116 19.27 19.34 3.95
N PRO A 117 18.10 19.93 4.28
CA PRO A 117 16.89 19.79 3.48
C PRO A 117 17.10 20.31 2.06
N ASN A 118 16.64 19.56 1.06
CA ASN A 118 16.62 20.02 -0.33
C ASN A 118 15.27 20.66 -0.68
N ARG A 119 15.12 21.13 -1.93
CA ARG A 119 13.87 21.75 -2.41
C ARG A 119 12.63 20.86 -2.29
N TRP A 120 12.78 19.54 -2.42
CA TRP A 120 11.68 18.58 -2.24
C TRP A 120 11.34 18.43 -0.75
N ASP A 121 12.33 18.37 0.13
CA ASP A 121 12.11 18.36 1.57
C ASP A 121 11.37 19.63 2.03
N MET A 122 11.74 20.80 1.50
CA MET A 122 11.04 22.06 1.78
C MET A 122 9.57 22.03 1.31
N SER A 123 9.29 21.39 0.18
CA SER A 123 7.91 21.24 -0.31
C SER A 123 7.04 20.43 0.65
N VAL A 124 7.58 19.39 1.29
CA VAL A 124 6.86 18.60 2.31
C VAL A 124 6.55 19.46 3.56
N LEU A 125 7.47 20.34 3.97
CA LEU A 125 7.23 21.28 5.08
C LEU A 125 6.15 22.31 4.74
N VAL A 126 6.20 22.89 3.54
CA VAL A 126 5.18 23.86 3.09
C VAL A 126 3.82 23.18 2.97
N PHE A 127 3.76 21.94 2.48
CA PHE A 127 2.54 21.14 2.48
C PHE A 127 1.98 20.94 3.90
N GLY A 128 2.83 20.57 4.87
CA GLY A 128 2.43 20.46 6.28
C GLY A 128 1.92 21.78 6.85
N GLY A 129 2.62 22.88 6.59
CA GLY A 129 2.18 24.23 6.98
C GLY A 129 0.83 24.61 6.36
N GLY A 130 0.63 24.31 5.08
CA GLY A 130 -0.64 24.50 4.37
C GLY A 130 -1.79 23.71 5.00
N ALA A 131 -1.55 22.47 5.44
CA ALA A 131 -2.54 21.67 6.16
C ALA A 131 -2.95 22.28 7.50
N PHE A 132 -2.01 22.85 8.27
CA PHE A 132 -2.33 23.55 9.51
C PHE A 132 -3.08 24.86 9.27
N LEU A 133 -2.67 25.64 8.27
CA LEU A 133 -3.37 26.88 7.88
C LEU A 133 -4.80 26.58 7.42
N SER A 134 -4.98 25.54 6.60
CA SER A 134 -6.30 25.06 6.18
C SER A 134 -7.16 24.66 7.38
N ALA A 135 -6.60 23.88 8.32
CA ALA A 135 -7.31 23.48 9.52
C ALA A 135 -7.79 24.66 10.37
N MET A 136 -6.97 25.71 10.52
CA MET A 136 -7.36 26.91 11.26
C MET A 136 -8.48 27.71 10.57
N MET A 137 -8.55 27.66 9.25
CA MET A 137 -9.55 28.38 8.44
C MET A 137 -10.79 27.55 8.12
N SER A 138 -10.89 26.31 8.63
CA SER A 138 -11.99 25.40 8.35
C SER A 138 -13.24 25.64 9.21
N GLU A 139 -14.40 25.15 8.77
CA GLU A 139 -15.67 25.25 9.51
C GLU A 139 -15.65 24.49 10.85
N HIS A 140 -14.88 23.40 10.93
CA HIS A 140 -14.68 22.63 12.15
C HIS A 140 -13.18 22.51 12.48
N PRO A 141 -12.57 23.55 13.08
CA PRO A 141 -11.13 23.59 13.33
C PRO A 141 -10.63 22.47 14.23
N SER A 142 -11.43 22.00 15.19
CA SER A 142 -11.01 20.95 16.13
C SER A 142 -10.75 19.61 15.44
N ILE A 143 -11.64 19.20 14.54
CA ILE A 143 -11.51 17.97 13.75
C ILE A 143 -10.33 18.13 12.78
N ALA A 144 -10.25 19.28 12.11
CA ALA A 144 -9.20 19.54 11.14
C ALA A 144 -7.80 19.56 11.77
N LEU A 145 -7.66 20.20 12.93
CA LEU A 145 -6.40 20.24 13.67
C LEU A 145 -5.98 18.84 14.14
N LYS A 146 -6.93 18.00 14.58
CA LYS A 146 -6.63 16.62 14.98
C LYS A 146 -6.02 15.84 13.83
N LEU A 147 -6.56 15.96 12.62
CA LEU A 147 -6.02 15.27 11.44
C LEU A 147 -4.75 15.91 10.90
N SER A 148 -4.56 17.22 11.02
CA SER A 148 -3.27 17.87 10.73
C SER A 148 -2.15 17.41 11.67
N VAL A 149 -2.46 17.15 12.95
CA VAL A 149 -1.50 16.54 13.90
C VAL A 149 -1.18 15.09 13.49
N ILE A 150 -2.17 14.32 13.06
CA ILE A 150 -1.94 12.97 12.52
C ILE A 150 -1.07 13.03 11.26
N LEU A 151 -1.35 13.95 10.33
CA LEU A 151 -0.54 14.20 9.14
C LEU A 151 0.90 14.56 9.49
N PHE A 152 1.10 15.38 10.52
CA PHE A 152 2.43 15.73 11.01
C PHE A 152 3.25 14.50 11.45
N SER A 153 2.61 13.46 12.00
CA SER A 153 3.31 12.20 12.33
C SER A 153 3.89 11.51 11.08
N PHE A 154 3.20 11.60 9.94
CA PHE A 154 3.67 11.05 8.66
C PHE A 154 4.77 11.91 8.03
N ILE A 155 4.67 13.24 8.16
CA ILE A 155 5.75 14.17 7.77
C ILE A 155 7.00 13.91 8.61
N LEU A 156 6.85 13.70 9.92
CA LEU A 156 7.95 13.33 10.81
C LEU A 156 8.60 12.01 10.37
N LEU A 157 7.79 11.00 10.03
CA LEU A 157 8.26 9.72 9.48
C LEU A 157 9.12 9.93 8.22
N TYR A 158 8.66 10.79 7.30
CA TYR A 158 9.42 11.15 6.11
C TYR A 158 10.79 11.76 6.47
N PHE A 159 10.84 12.72 7.39
CA PHE A 159 12.11 13.37 7.78
C PHE A 159 13.06 12.44 8.53
N ILE A 160 12.54 11.60 9.45
CA ILE A 160 13.34 10.56 10.10
C ILE A 160 13.92 9.61 9.05
N THR A 161 13.12 9.20 8.06
CA THR A 161 13.60 8.37 6.95
C THR A 161 14.72 9.07 6.17
N ARG A 162 14.58 10.37 5.87
CA ARG A 162 15.61 11.17 5.18
C ARG A 162 16.90 11.35 5.99
N ILE A 163 16.83 11.32 7.32
CA ILE A 163 18.01 11.35 8.19
C ILE A 163 18.82 10.06 8.00
N PHE A 164 18.16 8.89 8.05
CA PHE A 164 18.82 7.58 7.98
C PHE A 164 19.09 7.06 6.56
N VAL A 165 18.30 7.48 5.57
CA VAL A 165 18.37 6.97 4.20
C VAL A 165 18.75 8.10 3.24
N ARG A 166 20.04 8.16 2.89
CA ARG A 166 20.62 9.21 2.04
C ARG A 166 21.08 8.66 0.70
N SER A 167 21.66 7.47 0.71
CA SER A 167 22.26 6.79 -0.43
C SER A 167 21.46 5.55 -0.87
N GLY A 168 21.79 5.03 -2.07
CA GLY A 168 21.23 3.78 -2.57
C GLY A 168 21.56 2.58 -1.67
N ASP A 169 22.70 2.61 -0.98
CA ASP A 169 23.09 1.55 -0.05
C ASP A 169 22.30 1.60 1.25
N ASP A 170 22.02 2.79 1.78
CA ASP A 170 21.14 2.95 2.94
C ASP A 170 19.74 2.42 2.63
N ALA A 171 19.22 2.73 1.44
CA ALA A 171 17.93 2.22 0.98
C ALA A 171 17.94 0.69 0.91
N ARG A 172 19.01 0.09 0.38
CA ARG A 172 19.18 -1.38 0.36
C ARG A 172 19.20 -1.99 1.76
N MET A 173 19.72 -1.28 2.77
CA MET A 173 19.71 -1.78 4.15
C MET A 173 18.30 -1.91 4.74
N SER A 174 17.36 -1.07 4.28
CA SER A 174 15.96 -1.10 4.74
C SER A 174 15.12 -2.22 4.10
N LEU A 175 15.51 -2.70 2.91
CA LEU A 175 14.71 -3.64 2.12
C LEU A 175 14.35 -4.94 2.86
N PRO A 176 15.25 -5.60 3.61
CA PRO A 176 14.87 -6.84 4.28
C PRO A 176 13.84 -6.67 5.40
N PHE A 177 13.74 -5.48 6.00
CA PHE A 177 12.67 -5.16 6.96
C PHE A 177 11.33 -4.97 6.25
N ILE A 178 11.33 -4.38 5.05
CA ILE A 178 10.14 -4.33 4.19
C ILE A 178 9.72 -5.74 3.79
N PHE A 179 10.65 -6.58 3.32
CA PHE A 179 10.34 -7.93 2.84
C PHE A 179 9.90 -8.89 3.93
N SER A 180 10.51 -8.83 5.12
CA SER A 180 10.09 -9.65 6.25
C SER A 180 8.68 -9.30 6.72
N SER A 181 8.35 -8.01 6.75
CA SER A 181 7.02 -7.55 7.15
C SER A 181 5.98 -7.84 6.08
N PHE A 182 6.35 -7.67 4.81
CA PHE A 182 5.56 -8.07 3.66
C PHE A 182 5.23 -9.56 3.70
N PHE A 183 6.21 -10.42 4.02
CA PHE A 183 5.97 -11.85 4.19
C PHE A 183 4.91 -12.13 5.27
N VAL A 184 5.05 -11.53 6.46
CA VAL A 184 4.10 -11.73 7.57
C VAL A 184 2.69 -11.26 7.19
N VAL A 185 2.58 -10.06 6.63
CA VAL A 185 1.30 -9.44 6.26
C VAL A 185 0.61 -10.16 5.11
N ALA A 186 1.35 -10.53 4.06
CA ALA A 186 0.78 -11.26 2.93
C ALA A 186 0.38 -12.69 3.32
N LEU A 187 1.16 -13.35 4.18
CA LEU A 187 0.80 -14.66 4.72
C LEU A 187 -0.44 -14.56 5.63
N TYR A 188 -0.52 -13.53 6.47
CA TYR A 188 -1.68 -13.34 7.33
C TYR A 188 -2.96 -13.07 6.52
N ALA A 189 -2.88 -12.32 5.42
CA ALA A 189 -4.02 -12.15 4.51
C ALA A 189 -4.56 -13.49 3.96
N ILE A 190 -3.66 -14.42 3.61
CA ILE A 190 -4.02 -15.77 3.17
C ILE A 190 -4.70 -16.54 4.32
N VAL A 191 -4.15 -16.46 5.53
CA VAL A 191 -4.73 -17.10 6.72
C VAL A 191 -6.12 -16.54 7.04
N GLN A 192 -6.32 -15.22 6.98
CA GLN A 192 -7.62 -14.60 7.20
C GLN A 192 -8.69 -15.18 6.25
N ASN A 193 -8.36 -15.31 4.97
CA ASN A 193 -9.30 -15.88 4.01
C ASN A 193 -9.54 -17.38 4.21
N MET A 194 -8.51 -18.14 4.62
CA MET A 194 -8.69 -19.54 5.00
C MET A 194 -9.62 -19.70 6.21
N LEU A 195 -9.49 -18.83 7.21
CA LEU A 195 -10.38 -18.80 8.38
C LEU A 195 -11.82 -18.47 7.97
N PHE A 196 -12.00 -17.50 7.08
CA PHE A 196 -13.31 -17.13 6.53
C PHE A 196 -13.99 -18.31 5.84
N LEU A 197 -13.28 -19.00 4.94
CA LEU A 197 -13.80 -20.15 4.20
C LEU A 197 -14.17 -21.33 5.12
N ASN A 198 -13.49 -21.46 6.26
CA ASN A 198 -13.80 -22.46 7.28
C ASN A 198 -14.93 -22.04 8.23
N GLY A 199 -15.57 -20.88 8.02
CA GLY A 199 -16.61 -20.34 8.90
C GLY A 199 -16.10 -19.91 10.28
N SER A 200 -14.79 -19.74 10.43
CA SER A 200 -14.15 -19.27 11.66
C SER A 200 -14.10 -17.73 11.68
N GLU A 201 -13.81 -17.15 12.84
CA GLU A 201 -13.56 -15.71 12.93
C GLU A 201 -12.34 -15.32 12.08
N SER A 202 -12.59 -14.63 10.96
CA SER A 202 -11.57 -14.22 9.99
C SER A 202 -10.93 -12.87 10.31
N PHE A 203 -11.47 -12.14 11.29
CA PHE A 203 -11.04 -10.80 11.73
C PHE A 203 -10.91 -9.78 10.59
N GLU A 204 -11.58 -10.03 9.48
CA GLU A 204 -11.58 -9.13 8.34
C GLU A 204 -12.66 -8.07 8.49
N VAL A 205 -12.41 -6.89 7.94
CA VAL A 205 -13.38 -5.80 7.96
C VAL A 205 -14.49 -6.04 6.93
N MET A 206 -14.20 -6.70 5.82
CA MET A 206 -15.16 -7.02 4.76
C MET A 206 -15.12 -8.52 4.49
N ALA A 207 -16.26 -9.20 4.65
CA ALA A 207 -16.37 -10.64 4.44
C ALA A 207 -15.77 -11.07 3.09
N GLY A 208 -14.85 -12.04 3.13
CA GLY A 208 -14.16 -12.58 1.97
C GLY A 208 -13.08 -11.69 1.33
N ARG A 209 -12.82 -10.49 1.88
CA ARG A 209 -11.79 -9.55 1.42
C ARG A 209 -10.82 -9.28 2.57
N PRO A 210 -9.68 -9.99 2.64
CA PRO A 210 -8.75 -9.81 3.73
C PRO A 210 -8.11 -8.42 3.68
N ASN A 211 -8.02 -7.79 4.84
CA ASN A 211 -7.32 -6.51 5.06
C ASN A 211 -6.01 -6.69 5.85
N SER A 212 -5.71 -7.90 6.31
CA SER A 212 -4.56 -8.24 7.17
C SER A 212 -4.48 -7.28 8.36
N THR A 213 -3.53 -6.36 8.31
CA THR A 213 -3.23 -5.39 9.37
C THR A 213 -3.55 -3.96 8.93
N PHE A 214 -4.23 -3.78 7.80
CA PHE A 214 -4.71 -2.52 7.28
C PHE A 214 -6.19 -2.31 7.60
N ALA A 215 -6.66 -1.07 7.55
CA ALA A 215 -8.06 -0.77 7.83
C ALA A 215 -9.01 -1.36 6.78
N GLU A 216 -8.55 -1.49 5.54
CA GLU A 216 -9.35 -1.98 4.40
C GLU A 216 -8.48 -2.79 3.44
N ALA A 217 -9.11 -3.68 2.68
CA ALA A 217 -8.45 -4.54 1.71
C ALA A 217 -7.75 -3.74 0.59
N ASP A 218 -8.25 -2.55 0.25
CA ASP A 218 -7.64 -1.69 -0.77
C ASP A 218 -6.28 -1.12 -0.31
N TRP A 219 -6.15 -0.77 0.97
CA TRP A 219 -4.87 -0.33 1.54
C TRP A 219 -3.84 -1.45 1.61
N LEU A 220 -4.28 -2.67 1.97
CA LEU A 220 -3.43 -3.86 1.84
C LEU A 220 -3.00 -4.06 0.39
N GLY A 221 -3.94 -3.97 -0.56
CA GLY A 221 -3.67 -4.06 -1.99
C GLY A 221 -2.59 -3.08 -2.44
N GLY A 222 -2.67 -1.80 -2.05
CA GLY A 222 -1.68 -0.78 -2.37
C GLY A 222 -0.28 -1.06 -1.80
N TYR A 223 -0.21 -1.56 -0.56
CA TYR A 223 1.05 -1.99 0.05
C TYR A 223 1.65 -3.19 -0.71
N LEU A 224 0.86 -4.23 -0.95
CA LEU A 224 1.29 -5.43 -1.69
C LEU A 224 1.77 -5.04 -3.09
N ALA A 225 1.03 -4.19 -3.80
CA ALA A 225 1.37 -3.70 -5.12
C ALA A 225 2.75 -3.03 -5.15
N SER A 226 3.01 -2.14 -4.19
CA SER A 226 4.27 -1.41 -4.07
C SER A 226 5.45 -2.37 -3.85
N VAL A 227 5.30 -3.36 -2.97
CA VAL A 227 6.39 -4.32 -2.67
C VAL A 227 6.59 -5.33 -3.79
N ILE A 228 5.52 -5.79 -4.46
CA ILE A 228 5.59 -6.68 -5.64
C ILE A 228 6.38 -6.02 -6.77
N VAL A 229 6.12 -4.74 -7.07
CA VAL A 229 6.82 -4.02 -8.12
C VAL A 229 8.26 -3.73 -7.73
N LEU A 230 8.52 -3.42 -6.46
CA LEU A 230 9.87 -3.29 -5.91
C LEU A 230 10.68 -4.59 -6.05
N LEU A 231 10.12 -5.74 -5.65
CA LEU A 231 10.73 -7.06 -5.81
C LEU A 231 11.01 -7.37 -7.28
N SER A 232 10.04 -7.13 -8.16
CA SER A 232 10.16 -7.35 -9.61
C SER A 232 11.28 -6.49 -10.22
N GLY A 233 11.35 -5.22 -9.84
CA GLY A 233 12.41 -4.31 -10.26
C GLY A 233 13.79 -4.77 -9.76
N LEU A 234 13.90 -5.27 -8.53
CA LEU A 234 15.17 -5.77 -7.98
C LEU A 234 15.63 -7.07 -8.63
N ILE A 235 14.71 -8.01 -8.89
CA ILE A 235 15.00 -9.24 -9.64
C ILE A 235 15.64 -8.87 -10.97
N VAL A 236 14.99 -7.97 -11.73
CA VAL A 236 15.37 -7.62 -13.10
C VAL A 236 16.62 -6.73 -13.16
N SER A 237 16.77 -5.79 -12.24
CA SER A 237 17.82 -4.77 -12.29
C SER A 237 19.19 -5.21 -11.77
N GLN A 238 19.25 -6.23 -10.89
CA GLN A 238 20.51 -6.65 -10.27
C GLN A 238 21.10 -7.91 -10.93
N LYS A 239 22.15 -7.71 -11.73
CA LYS A 239 22.88 -8.79 -12.43
C LYS A 239 23.61 -9.73 -11.46
N ASN A 240 24.10 -9.22 -10.33
CA ASN A 240 24.93 -9.97 -9.37
C ASN A 240 24.15 -10.67 -8.23
N ILE A 241 22.82 -10.68 -8.24
CA ILE A 241 22.06 -11.45 -7.25
C ILE A 241 22.27 -12.95 -7.51
N SER A 242 22.65 -13.70 -6.47
CA SER A 242 22.77 -15.15 -6.56
C SER A 242 21.42 -15.83 -6.88
N GLY A 243 21.47 -17.01 -7.50
CA GLY A 243 20.25 -17.76 -7.84
C GLY A 243 19.32 -17.99 -6.63
N THR A 244 19.89 -18.26 -5.46
CA THR A 244 19.14 -18.46 -4.21
C THR A 244 18.30 -17.25 -3.81
N PHE A 245 18.85 -16.04 -3.90
CA PHE A 245 18.11 -14.82 -3.55
C PHE A 245 17.04 -14.47 -4.59
N ARG A 246 17.29 -14.74 -5.88
CA ARG A 246 16.25 -14.61 -6.91
C ARG A 246 15.09 -15.56 -6.63
N PHE A 247 15.39 -16.81 -6.28
CA PHE A 247 14.37 -17.79 -5.90
C PHE A 247 13.59 -17.34 -4.66
N LEU A 248 14.27 -16.84 -3.61
CA LEU A 248 13.60 -16.29 -2.42
C LEU A 248 12.66 -15.12 -2.79
N PHE A 249 13.09 -14.21 -3.66
CA PHE A 249 12.23 -13.13 -4.14
C PHE A 249 11.04 -13.63 -4.93
N SER A 250 11.20 -14.69 -5.74
CA SER A 250 10.08 -15.33 -6.44
C SER A 250 9.09 -16.02 -5.49
N VAL A 251 9.57 -16.62 -4.39
CA VAL A 251 8.68 -17.15 -3.33
C VAL A 251 7.90 -16.01 -2.67
N LEU A 252 8.56 -14.89 -2.35
CA LEU A 252 7.87 -13.70 -1.83
C LEU A 252 6.85 -13.15 -2.83
N LEU A 253 7.19 -13.09 -4.12
CA LEU A 253 6.25 -12.69 -5.17
C LEU A 253 5.03 -13.62 -5.23
N PHE A 254 5.20 -14.93 -5.10
CA PHE A 254 4.09 -15.89 -5.09
C PHE A 254 3.13 -15.61 -3.93
N ILE A 255 3.65 -15.43 -2.72
CA ILE A 255 2.84 -15.08 -1.54
C ILE A 255 2.16 -13.71 -1.73
N GLY A 256 2.90 -12.74 -2.26
CA GLY A 256 2.41 -11.41 -2.59
C GLY A 256 1.26 -11.39 -3.58
N TYR A 257 1.42 -12.07 -4.72
CA TYR A 257 0.37 -12.20 -5.73
C TYR A 257 -0.84 -12.94 -5.19
N SER A 258 -0.63 -13.99 -4.38
CA SER A 258 -1.74 -14.71 -3.74
C SER A 258 -2.56 -13.76 -2.85
N GLY A 259 -1.89 -12.98 -1.99
CA GLY A 259 -2.51 -11.93 -1.18
C GLY A 259 -3.19 -10.84 -2.02
N LEU A 260 -2.56 -10.42 -3.13
CA LEU A 260 -3.11 -9.38 -4.00
C LEU A 260 -4.39 -9.85 -4.72
N LEU A 261 -4.44 -11.12 -5.16
CA LEU A 261 -5.62 -11.68 -5.83
C LEU A 261 -6.81 -11.78 -4.87
N ILE A 262 -6.59 -12.23 -3.64
CA ILE A 262 -7.68 -12.37 -2.65
C ILE A 262 -8.18 -11.04 -2.09
N THR A 263 -7.39 -9.96 -2.11
CA THR A 263 -7.91 -8.62 -1.70
C THR A 263 -8.96 -8.06 -2.66
N VAL A 264 -8.95 -8.53 -3.92
CA VAL A 264 -9.81 -8.05 -5.02
C VAL A 264 -9.75 -6.52 -5.17
N SER A 265 -8.59 -5.93 -4.87
CA SER A 265 -8.37 -4.49 -5.00
C SER A 265 -8.04 -4.11 -6.44
N ARG A 266 -9.04 -3.59 -7.16
CA ARG A 266 -8.94 -3.25 -8.60
C ARG A 266 -7.86 -2.21 -8.89
N SER A 267 -7.77 -1.17 -8.06
CA SER A 267 -6.72 -0.14 -8.18
C SER A 267 -5.33 -0.71 -7.96
N ALA A 268 -5.17 -1.65 -7.02
CA ALA A 268 -3.91 -2.32 -6.78
C ALA A 268 -3.49 -3.24 -7.94
N TRP A 269 -4.43 -3.99 -8.52
CA TRP A 269 -4.17 -4.81 -9.72
C TRP A 269 -3.67 -3.96 -10.89
N LEU A 270 -4.34 -2.84 -11.14
CA LEU A 270 -3.94 -1.89 -12.19
C LEU A 270 -2.55 -1.31 -11.91
N ALA A 271 -2.28 -0.91 -10.67
CA ALA A 271 -0.99 -0.36 -10.26
C ALA A 271 0.16 -1.37 -10.40
N VAL A 272 -0.08 -2.66 -10.10
CA VAL A 272 0.89 -3.74 -10.33
C VAL A 272 1.11 -3.97 -11.82
N PHE A 273 0.05 -4.05 -12.62
CA PHE A 273 0.14 -4.26 -14.05
C PHE A 273 1.04 -3.21 -14.72
N PHE A 274 0.72 -1.93 -14.53
CA PHE A 274 1.51 -0.84 -15.11
C PHE A 274 2.89 -0.70 -14.47
N GLY A 275 3.06 -1.01 -13.18
CA GLY A 275 4.37 -1.05 -12.53
C GLY A 275 5.30 -2.09 -13.15
N ILE A 276 4.80 -3.32 -13.35
CA ILE A 276 5.53 -4.41 -14.00
C ILE A 276 5.79 -4.09 -15.48
N VAL A 277 4.80 -3.59 -16.21
CA VAL A 277 5.00 -3.13 -17.60
C VAL A 277 6.12 -2.10 -17.66
N THR A 278 6.14 -1.13 -16.73
CA THR A 278 7.22 -0.13 -16.62
C THR A 278 8.57 -0.81 -16.36
N VAL A 279 8.65 -1.77 -15.42
CA VAL A 279 9.88 -2.55 -15.15
C VAL A 279 10.39 -3.21 -16.45
N LEU A 280 9.51 -3.89 -17.17
CA LEU A 280 9.87 -4.65 -18.36
C LEU A 280 10.28 -3.76 -19.53
N LEU A 281 9.57 -2.66 -19.77
CA LEU A 281 9.87 -1.72 -20.85
C LEU A 281 11.20 -1.00 -20.61
N ILE A 282 11.44 -0.51 -19.40
CA ILE A 282 12.70 0.18 -19.07
C ILE A 282 13.86 -0.81 -19.08
N PHE A 283 13.68 -2.02 -18.56
CA PHE A 283 14.70 -3.06 -18.66
C PHE A 283 15.04 -3.39 -20.11
N ALA A 284 14.03 -3.55 -20.97
CA ALA A 284 14.20 -3.82 -22.39
C ALA A 284 14.95 -2.69 -23.10
N TYR A 285 14.64 -1.44 -22.75
CA TYR A 285 15.34 -0.26 -23.25
C TYR A 285 16.81 -0.22 -22.80
N GLN A 286 17.07 -0.37 -21.49
CA GLN A 286 18.41 -0.27 -20.91
C GLN A 286 19.38 -1.35 -21.43
N ASN A 287 18.87 -2.55 -21.73
CA ASN A 287 19.66 -3.68 -22.27
C ASN A 287 19.54 -3.82 -23.80
N GLU A 288 19.03 -2.81 -24.50
CA GLU A 288 18.94 -2.77 -25.97
C GLU A 288 18.29 -4.00 -26.61
N VAL A 289 17.28 -4.55 -25.93
CA VAL A 289 16.67 -5.83 -26.31
C VAL A 289 16.03 -5.74 -27.69
N TRP A 290 15.52 -4.56 -28.07
CA TRP A 290 15.02 -4.32 -29.42
C TRP A 290 16.08 -4.55 -30.51
N ARG A 291 17.34 -4.11 -30.30
CA ARG A 291 18.44 -4.41 -31.22
C ARG A 291 18.78 -5.89 -31.22
N ALA A 292 18.86 -6.49 -30.04
CA ALA A 292 19.09 -7.93 -29.90
C ALA A 292 18.03 -8.78 -30.61
N LEU A 293 16.78 -8.31 -30.67
CA LEU A 293 15.68 -8.99 -31.36
C LEU A 293 15.86 -8.95 -32.88
N ILE A 294 16.26 -7.80 -33.44
CA ILE A 294 16.57 -7.63 -34.86
C ILE A 294 17.79 -8.47 -35.25
N GLU A 295 18.84 -8.44 -34.43
CA GLU A 295 20.10 -9.17 -34.63
C GLU A 295 20.00 -10.67 -34.28
N LYS A 296 18.83 -11.14 -33.81
CA LYS A 296 18.59 -12.52 -33.34
C LYS A 296 19.61 -13.00 -32.31
N ASN A 297 20.09 -12.10 -31.44
CA ASN A 297 21.05 -12.40 -30.39
C ASN A 297 20.41 -13.25 -29.28
N ARG A 298 20.60 -14.57 -29.37
CA ARG A 298 19.98 -15.55 -28.47
C ARG A 298 20.39 -15.39 -27.00
N ILE A 299 21.56 -14.81 -26.72
CA ILE A 299 22.06 -14.68 -25.34
C ILE A 299 21.24 -13.63 -24.60
N VAL A 300 21.13 -12.41 -25.14
CA VAL A 300 20.37 -11.31 -24.53
C VAL A 300 18.88 -11.64 -24.42
N LEU A 301 18.32 -12.27 -25.46
CA LEU A 301 16.92 -12.74 -25.43
C LEU A 301 16.69 -13.83 -24.39
N GLY A 302 17.63 -14.78 -24.25
CA GLY A 302 17.59 -15.84 -23.24
C GLY A 302 17.64 -15.28 -21.82
N GLU A 303 18.50 -14.28 -21.57
CA GLU A 303 18.55 -13.61 -20.26
C GLU A 303 17.24 -12.89 -19.96
N MET A 304 16.69 -12.10 -20.89
CA MET A 304 15.38 -11.46 -20.71
C MET A 304 14.30 -12.49 -20.37
N PHE A 305 14.23 -13.58 -21.14
CA PHE A 305 13.23 -14.62 -20.93
C PHE A 305 13.36 -15.24 -19.54
N ARG A 306 14.59 -15.54 -19.10
CA ARG A 306 14.88 -16.04 -17.75
C ARG A 306 14.42 -15.06 -16.67
N MET A 307 14.68 -13.76 -16.82
CA MET A 307 14.27 -12.76 -15.82
C MET A 307 12.74 -12.64 -15.74
N LYS A 308 12.05 -12.70 -16.88
CA LYS A 308 10.57 -12.70 -16.93
C LYS A 308 9.97 -13.92 -16.23
N LEU A 309 10.62 -15.08 -16.35
CA LEU A 309 10.16 -16.32 -15.72
C LEU A 309 10.05 -16.18 -14.19
N PHE A 310 11.02 -15.50 -13.55
CA PHE A 310 11.02 -15.26 -12.10
C PHE A 310 9.89 -14.33 -11.62
N ILE A 311 9.19 -13.65 -12.52
CA ILE A 311 8.02 -12.80 -12.22
C ILE A 311 6.73 -13.52 -12.62
N LEU A 312 6.70 -14.10 -13.83
CA LEU A 312 5.51 -14.73 -14.40
C LEU A 312 5.13 -16.04 -13.69
N VAL A 313 6.10 -16.91 -13.40
CA VAL A 313 5.81 -18.21 -12.76
C VAL A 313 5.16 -18.02 -11.38
N PRO A 314 5.67 -17.17 -10.47
CA PRO A 314 4.99 -16.87 -9.21
C PRO A 314 3.55 -16.36 -9.38
N PHE A 315 3.30 -15.51 -10.38
CA PHE A 315 1.95 -15.04 -10.67
C PHE A 315 1.02 -16.17 -11.13
N LEU A 316 1.46 -17.01 -12.07
CA LEU A 316 0.67 -18.14 -12.56
C LEU A 316 0.38 -19.16 -11.47
N LEU A 317 1.37 -19.45 -10.61
CA LEU A 317 1.19 -20.32 -9.46
C LEU A 317 0.21 -19.74 -8.45
N ALA A 318 0.29 -18.43 -8.17
CA ALA A 318 -0.64 -17.74 -7.27
C ALA A 318 -2.07 -17.76 -7.84
N PHE A 319 -2.23 -17.49 -9.14
CA PHE A 319 -3.51 -17.58 -9.82
C PHE A 319 -4.09 -18.99 -9.75
N PHE A 320 -3.27 -20.01 -10.04
CA PHE A 320 -3.67 -21.40 -9.93
C PHE A 320 -4.11 -21.74 -8.50
N LEU A 321 -3.32 -21.36 -7.49
CA LEU A 321 -3.67 -21.57 -6.09
C LEU A 321 -5.05 -20.95 -5.79
N VAL A 322 -5.22 -19.65 -6.03
CA VAL A 322 -6.44 -18.92 -5.64
C VAL A 322 -7.66 -19.44 -6.41
N TYR A 323 -7.52 -19.70 -7.71
CA TYR A 323 -8.62 -20.15 -8.56
C TYR A 323 -9.06 -21.58 -8.23
N PHE A 324 -8.12 -22.53 -8.11
CA PHE A 324 -8.46 -23.94 -7.95
C PHE A 324 -8.74 -24.35 -6.50
N SER A 325 -8.15 -23.67 -5.51
CA SER A 325 -8.46 -23.95 -4.09
C SER A 325 -9.72 -23.25 -3.60
N GLY A 326 -10.36 -22.40 -4.42
CA GLY A 326 -11.49 -21.59 -3.99
C GLY A 326 -11.10 -20.57 -2.91
N LEU A 327 -9.82 -20.17 -2.86
CA LEU A 327 -9.30 -19.30 -1.81
C LEU A 327 -9.95 -17.90 -1.82
N SER A 328 -10.57 -17.50 -2.92
CA SER A 328 -11.36 -16.27 -3.05
C SER A 328 -12.81 -16.64 -3.28
N PRO A 329 -13.77 -16.09 -2.52
CA PRO A 329 -15.19 -16.28 -2.78
C PRO A 329 -15.66 -15.51 -4.04
N PHE A 330 -14.84 -14.58 -4.55
CA PHE A 330 -15.16 -13.78 -5.71
C PHE A 330 -14.66 -14.41 -7.02
N ASP A 331 -15.49 -14.30 -8.06
CA ASP A 331 -15.07 -14.58 -9.44
C ASP A 331 -14.07 -13.52 -9.93
N LEU A 332 -12.80 -13.92 -10.01
CA LEU A 332 -11.70 -13.05 -10.42
C LEU A 332 -11.84 -12.57 -11.88
N LEU A 333 -12.39 -13.41 -12.76
CA LEU A 333 -12.52 -13.08 -14.18
C LEU A 333 -13.59 -12.01 -14.38
N ASP A 334 -14.74 -12.16 -13.72
CA ASP A 334 -15.82 -11.17 -13.81
C ASP A 334 -15.41 -9.83 -13.17
N ARG A 335 -14.62 -9.86 -12.07
CA ARG A 335 -14.03 -8.65 -11.47
C ARG A 335 -13.00 -7.97 -12.37
N SER A 336 -12.21 -8.75 -13.11
CA SER A 336 -11.26 -8.21 -14.08
C SER A 336 -11.97 -7.53 -15.26
N LYS A 337 -13.04 -8.15 -15.78
CA LYS A 337 -13.88 -7.57 -16.84
C LYS A 337 -14.52 -6.27 -16.39
N SER A 338 -15.06 -6.24 -15.17
CA SER A 338 -15.64 -5.02 -14.59
C SER A 338 -14.66 -3.85 -14.53
N THR A 339 -13.38 -4.13 -14.31
CA THR A 339 -12.33 -3.10 -14.34
C THR A 339 -12.07 -2.55 -15.75
N ALA A 340 -12.29 -3.37 -16.78
CA ALA A 340 -12.06 -3.01 -18.17
C ALA A 340 -13.29 -2.40 -18.86
N THR A 341 -14.49 -2.87 -18.55
CA THR A 341 -15.74 -2.49 -19.23
C THR A 341 -16.61 -1.53 -18.41
N GLY A 342 -16.39 -1.41 -17.10
CA GLY A 342 -17.24 -0.61 -16.20
C GLY A 342 -18.57 -1.29 -15.84
N GLU A 343 -18.77 -2.55 -16.22
CA GLU A 343 -19.99 -3.31 -15.93
C GLU A 343 -19.76 -4.28 -14.77
N GLN A 344 -20.75 -4.44 -13.90
CA GLN A 344 -20.71 -5.39 -12.80
C GLN A 344 -21.69 -6.52 -13.07
N LYS A 345 -21.21 -7.76 -13.06
CA LYS A 345 -22.08 -8.94 -13.03
C LYS A 345 -22.57 -9.16 -11.60
N ILE A 346 -23.89 -9.29 -11.45
CA ILE A 346 -24.54 -9.59 -10.18
C ILE A 346 -25.27 -10.92 -10.25
N THR A 347 -25.33 -11.61 -9.11
CA THR A 347 -26.15 -12.82 -8.94
C THR A 347 -27.53 -12.43 -8.45
N VAL A 348 -28.55 -13.03 -9.03
CA VAL A 348 -29.95 -12.76 -8.70
C VAL A 348 -30.70 -14.07 -8.50
N ALA A 349 -31.57 -14.10 -7.49
CA ALA A 349 -32.51 -15.19 -7.26
C ALA A 349 -33.90 -14.73 -7.65
N CYS A 350 -34.58 -15.51 -8.49
CA CYS A 350 -35.90 -15.25 -9.01
C CYS A 350 -36.85 -16.38 -8.60
N ASP A 351 -38.12 -16.03 -8.40
CA ASP A 351 -39.16 -17.04 -8.18
C ASP A 351 -39.41 -17.82 -9.48
N GLN A 352 -39.58 -19.14 -9.39
CA GLN A 352 -39.87 -19.98 -10.55
C GLN A 352 -41.36 -19.88 -10.89
N ASP A 353 -41.71 -18.97 -11.80
CA ASP A 353 -43.04 -18.96 -12.40
C ASP A 353 -42.97 -18.79 -13.92
N SER A 354 -43.70 -19.64 -14.63
CA SER A 354 -43.66 -19.77 -16.10
C SER A 354 -44.25 -18.56 -16.86
N SER A 355 -44.94 -17.67 -16.15
CA SER A 355 -45.50 -16.42 -16.65
C SER A 355 -44.60 -15.20 -16.49
N LEU A 356 -43.39 -15.37 -15.93
CA LEU A 356 -42.50 -14.24 -15.66
C LEU A 356 -41.71 -13.78 -16.89
N PRO A 357 -41.47 -12.47 -17.04
CA PRO A 357 -40.67 -11.94 -18.14
C PRO A 357 -39.23 -12.46 -18.10
N VAL A 358 -38.68 -12.77 -19.29
CA VAL A 358 -37.30 -13.25 -19.43
C VAL A 358 -36.34 -12.20 -18.88
N LEU A 359 -35.50 -12.63 -17.94
CA LEU A 359 -34.50 -11.78 -17.31
C LEU A 359 -33.52 -11.24 -18.39
N PRO A 360 -33.38 -9.91 -18.53
CA PRO A 360 -32.50 -9.33 -19.54
C PRO A 360 -31.03 -9.58 -19.20
N GLU A 361 -30.17 -9.52 -20.22
CA GLU A 361 -28.71 -9.68 -20.04
C GLU A 361 -28.11 -8.51 -19.24
N LYS A 362 -28.72 -7.32 -19.32
CA LYS A 362 -28.30 -6.11 -18.61
C LYS A 362 -29.49 -5.36 -17.99
N ILE A 363 -29.31 -4.84 -16.78
CA ILE A 363 -30.23 -3.95 -16.05
C ILE A 363 -29.54 -2.64 -15.66
N GLU A 364 -30.30 -1.57 -15.48
CA GLU A 364 -29.77 -0.25 -15.10
C GLU A 364 -29.75 -0.04 -13.58
N SER A 365 -30.70 -0.62 -12.84
CA SER A 365 -30.79 -0.49 -11.38
C SER A 365 -31.30 -1.77 -10.70
N LEU A 366 -31.05 -1.89 -9.39
CA LEU A 366 -31.56 -3.01 -8.59
C LEU A 366 -33.09 -2.99 -8.48
N ASP A 367 -33.71 -1.82 -8.56
CA ASP A 367 -35.16 -1.69 -8.45
C ASP A 367 -35.88 -2.41 -9.59
N GLN A 368 -35.24 -2.50 -10.76
CA GLN A 368 -35.75 -3.25 -11.90
C GLN A 368 -35.87 -4.76 -11.60
N LEU A 369 -35.09 -5.31 -10.67
CA LEU A 369 -35.17 -6.73 -10.32
C LEU A 369 -36.53 -7.12 -9.74
N SER A 370 -37.16 -6.21 -8.98
CA SER A 370 -38.49 -6.45 -8.41
C SER A 370 -39.56 -6.68 -9.48
N PHE A 371 -39.45 -6.03 -10.64
CA PHE A 371 -40.33 -6.23 -11.78
C PHE A 371 -40.23 -7.65 -12.37
N PHE A 372 -39.06 -8.27 -12.26
CA PHE A 372 -38.82 -9.65 -12.70
C PHE A 372 -39.06 -10.68 -11.58
N HIS A 373 -39.60 -10.27 -10.42
CA HIS A 373 -39.68 -11.11 -9.22
C HIS A 373 -38.33 -11.71 -8.83
N CYS A 374 -37.27 -10.94 -9.07
CA CYS A 374 -35.91 -11.28 -8.74
C CYS A 374 -35.41 -10.37 -7.62
N ARG A 375 -34.45 -10.86 -6.85
CA ARG A 375 -33.68 -10.06 -5.90
C ARG A 375 -32.20 -10.31 -6.09
N HIS A 376 -31.41 -9.28 -5.87
CA HIS A 376 -29.97 -9.45 -5.77
C HIS A 376 -29.64 -10.25 -4.52
N ILE A 377 -28.84 -11.30 -4.69
CA ILE A 377 -28.37 -12.15 -3.60
C ILE A 377 -26.84 -12.13 -3.56
N ARG A 378 -26.29 -12.39 -2.39
CA ARG A 378 -24.85 -12.56 -2.25
C ARG A 378 -24.43 -13.97 -2.70
N LEU A 379 -23.15 -14.15 -3.04
CA LEU A 379 -22.65 -15.44 -3.53
C LEU A 379 -22.77 -16.55 -2.48
N GLU A 380 -22.68 -16.19 -1.20
CA GLU A 380 -22.82 -17.10 -0.06
C GLU A 380 -24.27 -17.59 0.13
N GLU A 381 -25.25 -16.84 -0.39
CA GLU A 381 -26.68 -17.17 -0.28
C GLU A 381 -27.13 -18.11 -1.39
N VAL A 382 -26.33 -18.28 -2.46
CA VAL A 382 -26.65 -19.14 -3.61
C VAL A 382 -27.06 -20.57 -3.20
N PRO A 383 -26.31 -21.29 -2.33
CA PRO A 383 -26.67 -22.65 -1.96
C PRO A 383 -28.02 -22.73 -1.24
N THR A 384 -28.29 -21.77 -0.35
CA THR A 384 -29.55 -21.63 0.38
C THR A 384 -30.72 -21.29 -0.54
N GLU A 385 -30.57 -20.31 -1.44
CA GLU A 385 -31.67 -19.91 -2.34
C GLU A 385 -32.01 -21.01 -3.36
N VAL A 386 -31.01 -21.78 -3.81
CA VAL A 386 -31.23 -22.96 -4.66
C VAL A 386 -31.94 -24.06 -3.87
N ALA A 387 -31.59 -24.28 -2.61
CA ALA A 387 -32.27 -25.24 -1.73
C ALA A 387 -33.73 -24.83 -1.46
N ASP A 388 -34.00 -23.53 -1.40
CA ASP A 388 -35.35 -22.95 -1.27
C ASP A 388 -36.16 -22.97 -2.58
N GLY A 389 -35.64 -23.60 -3.65
CA GLY A 389 -36.34 -23.80 -4.92
C GLY A 389 -36.35 -22.59 -5.86
N LYS A 390 -35.55 -21.55 -5.57
CA LYS A 390 -35.48 -20.36 -6.43
C LYS A 390 -34.57 -20.58 -7.65
N PHE A 391 -34.89 -19.90 -8.74
CA PHE A 391 -34.05 -19.84 -9.91
C PHE A 391 -32.93 -18.82 -9.73
N VAL A 392 -31.68 -19.27 -9.64
CA VAL A 392 -30.52 -18.39 -9.54
C VAL A 392 -29.90 -18.18 -10.91
N SER A 393 -29.75 -16.92 -11.31
CA SER A 393 -29.11 -16.50 -12.57
C SER A 393 -28.18 -15.31 -12.33
N THR A 394 -27.54 -14.84 -13.40
CA THR A 394 -26.64 -13.68 -13.36
C THR A 394 -27.02 -12.65 -14.41
N VAL A 395 -26.92 -11.37 -14.06
CA VAL A 395 -27.27 -10.23 -14.92
C VAL A 395 -26.17 -9.19 -14.80
N TYR A 396 -25.91 -8.45 -15.87
CA TYR A 396 -25.01 -7.30 -15.84
C TYR A 396 -25.74 -6.04 -15.39
N ARG A 397 -25.06 -5.18 -14.66
CA ARG A 397 -25.48 -3.80 -14.42
C ARG A 397 -24.32 -2.85 -14.61
N ASP A 398 -24.61 -1.58 -14.80
CA ASP A 398 -23.55 -0.57 -14.70
C ASP A 398 -22.97 -0.57 -13.27
N ASP A 399 -21.65 -0.55 -13.14
CA ASP A 399 -21.02 -0.63 -11.83
C ASP A 399 -21.37 0.62 -10.99
N PRO A 400 -22.11 0.46 -9.87
CA PRO A 400 -22.48 1.60 -9.04
C PRO A 400 -21.26 2.35 -8.51
N ASN A 401 -20.10 1.71 -8.39
CA ASN A 401 -18.87 2.38 -7.97
C ASN A 401 -18.41 3.46 -8.96
N VAL A 402 -18.69 3.29 -10.26
CA VAL A 402 -18.36 4.30 -11.28
C VAL A 402 -19.26 5.53 -11.11
N ARG A 403 -20.56 5.31 -10.93
CA ARG A 403 -21.54 6.39 -10.72
C ARG A 403 -21.33 7.11 -9.37
N ILE A 404 -21.09 6.37 -8.29
CA ILE A 404 -20.76 6.94 -6.98
C ILE A 404 -19.50 7.80 -7.08
N ARG A 405 -18.47 7.35 -7.81
CA ARG A 405 -17.27 8.17 -8.03
C ARG A 405 -17.55 9.42 -8.84
N SER A 406 -18.35 9.36 -9.90
CA SER A 406 -18.71 10.58 -10.66
C SER A 406 -19.46 11.58 -9.79
N ASP A 407 -20.36 11.11 -8.92
CA ASP A 407 -21.12 11.96 -7.99
C ASP A 407 -20.18 12.56 -6.93
N ILE A 408 -19.24 11.79 -6.41
CA ILE A 408 -18.18 12.28 -5.52
C ILE A 408 -17.37 13.36 -6.24
N TYR A 409 -16.91 13.15 -7.47
CA TYR A 409 -16.16 14.16 -8.22
C TYR A 409 -16.97 15.45 -8.41
N ALA A 410 -18.26 15.35 -8.74
CA ALA A 410 -19.12 16.52 -8.89
C ALA A 410 -19.25 17.31 -7.57
N LYS A 411 -19.46 16.62 -6.45
CA LYS A 411 -19.50 17.24 -5.12
C LYS A 411 -18.16 17.89 -4.76
N VAL A 412 -17.05 17.18 -4.96
CA VAL A 412 -15.70 17.69 -4.72
C VAL A 412 -15.45 18.98 -5.50
N VAL A 413 -15.81 19.02 -6.79
CA VAL A 413 -15.67 20.23 -7.62
C VAL A 413 -16.54 21.36 -7.08
N GLY A 414 -17.75 21.08 -6.60
CA GLY A 414 -18.59 22.08 -5.92
C GLY A 414 -17.89 22.71 -4.72
N ILE A 415 -17.41 21.88 -3.79
CA ILE A 415 -16.70 22.33 -2.57
C ILE A 415 -15.46 23.14 -2.93
N LEU A 416 -14.69 22.69 -3.93
CA LEU A 416 -13.47 23.39 -4.36
C LEU A 416 -13.75 24.75 -5.02
N ARG A 417 -14.93 24.97 -5.59
CA ARG A 417 -15.33 26.30 -6.10
C ARG A 417 -15.63 27.26 -4.95
N GLU A 418 -16.16 26.76 -3.84
CA GLU A 418 -16.48 27.54 -2.65
C GLU A 418 -15.25 27.82 -1.79
N HIS A 419 -14.35 26.83 -1.66
CA HIS A 419 -13.16 26.90 -0.81
C HIS A 419 -11.83 26.64 -1.57
N PRO A 420 -11.53 27.37 -2.66
CA PRO A 420 -10.39 27.05 -3.53
C PRO A 420 -9.02 27.24 -2.87
N MET A 421 -8.90 28.29 -2.05
CA MET A 421 -7.59 28.75 -1.55
C MET A 421 -7.10 27.91 -0.37
N PHE A 422 -7.94 27.74 0.65
CA PHE A 422 -7.59 27.05 1.88
C PHE A 422 -8.17 25.64 1.97
N GLY A 423 -9.10 25.26 1.09
CA GLY A 423 -9.85 24.02 1.26
C GLY A 423 -10.73 24.03 2.51
N VAL A 424 -11.17 22.86 2.93
CA VAL A 424 -12.04 22.64 4.10
C VAL A 424 -11.29 22.01 5.29
N GLY A 425 -10.01 21.69 5.13
CA GLY A 425 -9.20 21.02 6.14
C GLY A 425 -9.38 19.50 6.14
N PHE A 426 -8.29 18.77 6.38
CA PHE A 426 -8.34 17.31 6.49
C PHE A 426 -9.28 16.88 7.62
N GLY A 427 -10.24 15.99 7.35
CA GLY A 427 -11.22 15.54 8.34
C GLY A 427 -12.61 16.12 8.22
N ASN A 428 -12.72 17.30 7.63
CA ASN A 428 -14.03 17.88 7.31
C ASN A 428 -14.54 17.39 5.95
N ILE A 429 -13.69 16.75 5.15
CA ILE A 429 -14.02 16.21 3.82
C ILE A 429 -15.22 15.23 3.88
N SER A 430 -15.20 14.27 4.80
CA SER A 430 -16.27 13.27 4.89
C SER A 430 -17.63 13.85 5.26
N PRO A 431 -17.75 14.80 6.22
CA PRO A 431 -18.99 15.55 6.43
C PRO A 431 -19.60 16.16 5.15
N PHE A 432 -18.80 16.67 4.22
CA PHE A 432 -19.30 17.21 2.95
C PHE A 432 -19.67 16.13 1.91
N LEU A 433 -18.89 15.05 1.84
CA LEU A 433 -19.12 14.00 0.84
C LEU A 433 -20.23 13.03 1.23
N GLY A 434 -20.42 12.80 2.53
CA GLY A 434 -21.34 11.84 3.13
C GLY A 434 -20.62 10.59 3.65
N THR A 435 -21.41 9.62 4.10
CA THR A 435 -20.92 8.31 4.53
C THR A 435 -21.38 7.22 3.57
N ASP A 436 -20.64 6.12 3.53
CA ASP A 436 -21.08 4.89 2.85
C ASP A 436 -22.22 4.20 3.65
N GLU A 437 -22.74 3.09 3.09
CA GLU A 437 -23.80 2.27 3.70
C GLU A 437 -23.40 1.68 5.08
N ARG A 438 -22.12 1.76 5.44
CA ARG A 438 -21.53 1.22 6.67
C ARG A 438 -21.25 2.32 7.70
N GLY A 439 -21.55 3.58 7.35
CA GLY A 439 -21.26 4.76 8.18
C GLY A 439 -19.81 5.25 8.12
N ALA A 440 -18.98 4.70 7.22
CA ALA A 440 -17.63 5.19 7.00
C ALA A 440 -17.65 6.46 6.12
N GLY A 441 -16.86 7.46 6.49
CA GLY A 441 -16.79 8.72 5.75
C GLY A 441 -16.23 8.54 4.34
N LEU A 442 -16.89 9.11 3.34
CA LEU A 442 -16.39 9.11 1.96
C LEU A 442 -15.14 10.00 1.85
N ASN A 443 -14.25 9.63 0.94
CA ASN A 443 -13.04 10.38 0.58
C ASN A 443 -13.10 10.82 -0.89
N ALA A 444 -12.19 11.69 -1.32
CA ALA A 444 -12.18 12.23 -2.68
C ALA A 444 -11.76 11.20 -3.75
N SER A 445 -11.47 9.94 -3.36
CA SER A 445 -11.04 8.84 -4.23
C SER A 445 -9.81 9.14 -5.11
N ASN A 446 -9.09 10.23 -4.84
CA ASN A 446 -7.94 10.70 -5.58
C ASN A 446 -7.08 11.58 -4.68
N ILE A 447 -5.79 11.25 -4.54
CA ILE A 447 -4.91 11.96 -3.60
C ILE A 447 -4.76 13.46 -3.92
N PHE A 448 -4.78 13.85 -5.19
CA PHE A 448 -4.61 15.26 -5.58
C PHE A 448 -5.82 16.10 -5.16
N LEU A 449 -7.03 15.55 -5.36
CA LEU A 449 -8.25 16.21 -4.89
C LEU A 449 -8.33 16.21 -3.36
N GLU A 450 -7.94 15.12 -2.71
CA GLU A 450 -7.89 15.02 -1.25
C GLU A 450 -6.96 16.11 -0.67
N ILE A 451 -5.79 16.30 -1.28
CA ILE A 451 -4.82 17.33 -0.87
C ILE A 451 -5.37 18.73 -1.14
N TRP A 452 -6.04 18.97 -2.26
CA TRP A 452 -6.63 20.27 -2.54
C TRP A 452 -7.74 20.60 -1.52
N LEU A 453 -8.63 19.65 -1.25
CA LEU A 453 -9.67 19.82 -0.22
C LEU A 453 -9.08 20.01 1.17
N GLY A 454 -8.02 19.28 1.52
CA GLY A 454 -7.48 19.26 2.87
C GLY A 454 -6.41 20.33 3.19
N ALA A 455 -5.70 20.84 2.18
CA ALA A 455 -4.60 21.79 2.34
C ALA A 455 -4.66 22.99 1.37
N GLY A 456 -5.72 23.10 0.56
CA GLY A 456 -5.93 24.20 -0.37
C GLY A 456 -5.00 24.19 -1.58
N VAL A 457 -5.09 25.25 -2.38
CA VAL A 457 -4.33 25.38 -3.64
C VAL A 457 -2.82 25.39 -3.41
N LEU A 458 -2.37 25.97 -2.28
CA LEU A 458 -0.94 25.99 -1.93
C LEU A 458 -0.43 24.57 -1.66
N GLY A 459 -1.18 23.78 -0.87
CA GLY A 459 -0.84 22.38 -0.61
C GLY A 459 -0.79 21.56 -1.90
N LEU A 460 -1.79 21.74 -2.78
CA LEU A 460 -1.83 21.08 -4.08
C LEU A 460 -0.63 21.45 -4.96
N ALA A 461 -0.35 22.74 -5.15
CA ALA A 461 0.72 23.21 -6.02
C ALA A 461 2.09 22.65 -5.61
N VAL A 462 2.35 22.64 -4.31
CA VAL A 462 3.60 22.16 -3.73
C VAL A 462 3.70 20.63 -3.82
N PHE A 463 2.60 19.91 -3.61
CA PHE A 463 2.55 18.46 -3.81
C PHE A 463 2.73 18.07 -5.28
N VAL A 464 2.10 18.78 -6.22
CA VAL A 464 2.26 18.58 -7.67
C VAL A 464 3.72 18.81 -8.07
N PHE A 465 4.33 19.90 -7.60
CA PHE A 465 5.75 20.14 -7.80
C PHE A 465 6.59 18.98 -7.27
N PHE A 466 6.37 18.55 -6.03
CA PHE A 466 7.09 17.42 -5.43
C PHE A 466 6.94 16.16 -6.29
N TRP A 467 5.71 15.78 -6.61
CA TRP A 467 5.38 14.51 -7.26
C TRP A 467 5.93 14.42 -8.68
N PHE A 468 5.61 15.40 -9.53
CA PHE A 468 6.00 15.33 -10.95
C PHE A 468 7.48 15.61 -11.18
N SER A 469 8.10 16.52 -10.43
CA SER A 469 9.54 16.76 -10.58
C SER A 469 10.38 15.54 -10.17
N LEU A 470 9.88 14.74 -9.21
CA LEU A 470 10.50 13.48 -8.79
C LEU A 470 10.32 12.38 -9.84
N GLY A 471 9.11 12.27 -10.41
CA GLY A 471 8.84 11.37 -11.53
C GLY A 471 9.74 11.67 -12.74
N ILE A 472 9.85 12.94 -13.13
CA ILE A 472 10.73 13.38 -14.23
C ILE A 472 12.20 13.04 -13.93
N ARG A 473 12.66 13.29 -12.69
CA ARG A 473 14.04 12.96 -12.28
C ARG A 473 14.36 11.48 -12.49
N TRP A 474 13.51 10.58 -12.01
CA TRP A 474 13.76 9.14 -12.12
C TRP A 474 13.55 8.60 -13.53
N PHE A 475 12.55 9.11 -14.25
CA PHE A 475 12.36 8.77 -15.64
C PHE A 475 13.58 9.18 -16.49
N SER A 476 14.05 10.42 -16.34
CA SER A 476 15.26 10.92 -17.02
C SER A 476 16.49 10.08 -16.65
N ALA A 477 16.72 9.79 -15.37
CA ALA A 477 17.83 8.96 -14.93
C ALA A 477 17.75 7.51 -15.46
N SER A 478 16.55 6.97 -15.65
CA SER A 478 16.35 5.62 -16.18
C SER A 478 16.69 5.51 -17.67
N ILE A 479 16.50 6.59 -18.42
CA ILE A 479 16.76 6.67 -19.86
C ILE A 479 18.19 7.12 -20.14
N GLN A 480 18.62 8.25 -19.57
CA GLN A 480 19.91 8.88 -19.87
C GLN A 480 21.07 8.11 -19.22
N ASN A 481 20.95 7.78 -17.92
CA ASN A 481 22.04 7.14 -17.17
C ASN A 481 21.93 5.61 -17.18
N ARG A 482 20.84 5.05 -17.73
CA ARG A 482 20.51 3.61 -17.69
C ARG A 482 20.68 2.99 -16.30
N SER A 483 20.36 3.76 -15.26
CA SER A 483 20.58 3.35 -13.88
C SER A 483 19.58 2.26 -13.45
N SER A 484 20.11 1.21 -12.83
CA SER A 484 19.32 0.12 -12.24
C SER A 484 18.44 0.59 -11.08
N LEU A 485 18.97 1.52 -10.27
CA LEU A 485 18.21 2.15 -9.19
C LEU A 485 17.07 3.01 -9.74
N ALA A 486 17.32 3.73 -10.84
CA ALA A 486 16.31 4.56 -11.48
C ALA A 486 15.16 3.72 -12.07
N LEU A 487 15.46 2.55 -12.64
CA LEU A 487 14.44 1.59 -13.09
C LEU A 487 13.52 1.18 -11.93
N VAL A 488 14.08 0.82 -10.78
CA VAL A 488 13.29 0.42 -9.61
C VAL A 488 12.39 1.57 -9.13
N PHE A 489 12.95 2.78 -8.99
CA PHE A 489 12.22 3.91 -8.44
C PHE A 489 11.18 4.51 -9.39
N VAL A 490 11.41 4.54 -10.70
CA VAL A 490 10.38 4.99 -11.64
C VAL A 490 9.22 4.00 -11.73
N SER A 491 9.48 2.69 -11.68
CA SER A 491 8.42 1.67 -11.60
C SER A 491 7.62 1.80 -10.31
N LEU A 492 8.27 1.98 -9.16
CA LEU A 492 7.60 2.22 -7.88
C LEU A 492 6.77 3.51 -7.92
N PHE A 493 7.31 4.59 -8.51
CA PHE A 493 6.60 5.85 -8.69
C PHE A 493 5.32 5.69 -9.53
N VAL A 494 5.38 4.96 -10.65
CA VAL A 494 4.20 4.66 -11.48
C VAL A 494 3.15 3.89 -10.68
N THR A 495 3.56 2.87 -9.92
CA THR A 495 2.65 2.09 -9.07
C THR A 495 1.98 2.94 -8.00
N LEU A 496 2.75 3.75 -7.27
CA LEU A 496 2.21 4.66 -6.25
C LEU A 496 1.27 5.69 -6.87
N THR A 497 1.60 6.22 -8.05
CA THR A 497 0.77 7.20 -8.76
C THR A 497 -0.56 6.58 -9.15
N LEU A 498 -0.54 5.44 -9.83
CA LEU A 498 -1.76 4.79 -10.32
C LEU A 498 -2.68 4.34 -9.19
N PHE A 499 -2.12 3.79 -8.12
CA PHE A 499 -2.92 3.44 -6.95
C PHE A 499 -3.61 4.66 -6.34
N ASN A 500 -2.89 5.78 -6.22
CA ASN A 500 -3.38 7.02 -5.62
C ASN A 500 -4.21 7.93 -6.56
N LEU A 501 -4.35 7.57 -7.85
CA LEU A 501 -5.32 8.21 -8.73
C LEU A 501 -6.75 7.74 -8.45
N PHE A 502 -6.89 6.55 -7.85
CA PHE A 502 -8.18 5.92 -7.51
C PHE A 502 -8.39 5.73 -6.01
N ASN A 503 -7.43 6.14 -5.18
CA ASN A 503 -7.48 6.09 -3.71
C ASN A 503 -6.71 7.27 -3.12
N ALA A 504 -6.97 7.62 -1.86
CA ALA A 504 -6.24 8.66 -1.14
C ALA A 504 -5.36 8.06 -0.03
N GLY A 505 -4.15 7.57 -0.36
CA GLY A 505 -3.23 6.93 0.57
C GLY A 505 -2.47 7.87 1.52
N LEU A 506 -2.97 9.08 1.75
CA LEU A 506 -2.26 10.13 2.49
C LEU A 506 -2.03 9.79 3.98
N PHE A 507 -2.87 8.94 4.58
CA PHE A 507 -2.75 8.57 6.00
C PHE A 507 -2.17 7.16 6.22
N LEU A 508 -1.21 6.77 5.36
CA LEU A 508 -0.50 5.50 5.40
C LEU A 508 1.00 5.70 5.66
N GLY A 509 1.56 4.94 6.60
CA GLY A 509 2.97 5.09 6.99
C GLY A 509 3.92 4.74 5.86
N PHE A 510 3.66 3.62 5.17
CA PHE A 510 4.51 3.14 4.08
C PHE A 510 4.60 4.13 2.90
N PHE A 511 3.55 4.93 2.69
CA PHE A 511 3.53 5.93 1.62
C PHE A 511 4.61 7.00 1.84
N PHE A 512 4.67 7.61 3.03
CA PHE A 512 5.68 8.63 3.36
C PHE A 512 7.10 8.06 3.42
N PHE A 513 7.24 6.81 3.84
CA PHE A 513 8.52 6.10 3.76
C PHE A 513 8.98 5.95 2.31
N PHE A 514 8.12 5.51 1.39
CA PHE A 514 8.48 5.40 -0.03
C PHE A 514 8.76 6.77 -0.67
N LEU A 515 8.04 7.83 -0.29
CA LEU A 515 8.37 9.19 -0.74
C LEU A 515 9.77 9.62 -0.34
N ALA A 516 10.18 9.31 0.89
CA ALA A 516 11.53 9.59 1.36
C ALA A 516 12.59 8.75 0.60
N LEU A 517 12.29 7.48 0.29
CA LEU A 517 13.19 6.63 -0.51
C LEU A 517 13.41 7.17 -1.92
N LEU A 518 12.37 7.74 -2.56
CA LEU A 518 12.50 8.35 -3.88
C LEU A 518 13.44 9.57 -3.91
N LEU A 519 13.85 10.13 -2.77
CA LEU A 519 14.82 11.23 -2.72
C LEU A 519 16.28 10.83 -2.55
N VAL A 520 16.54 9.53 -2.43
CA VAL A 520 17.90 9.00 -2.38
C VAL A 520 18.74 9.56 -3.53
N THR A 521 19.96 9.97 -3.22
CA THR A 521 20.87 10.48 -4.24
C THR A 521 21.45 9.32 -5.05
N HIS A 522 21.55 9.52 -6.36
CA HIS A 522 22.34 8.64 -7.20
C HIS A 522 23.80 8.95 -6.87
N THR A 523 24.44 8.14 -6.04
CA THR A 523 25.90 8.17 -5.92
C THR A 523 26.44 7.67 -7.25
N ASN A 524 26.81 8.61 -8.12
CA ASN A 524 27.68 8.28 -9.25
C ASN A 524 28.92 7.66 -8.63
N GLY A 525 29.14 6.37 -8.90
CA GLY A 525 30.40 5.72 -8.58
C GLY A 525 31.49 6.35 -9.45
N HIS A 526 32.03 7.46 -8.99
CA HIS A 526 33.37 7.91 -9.33
C HIS A 526 34.17 7.83 -8.04
N ASN A 527 34.77 6.66 -7.83
CA ASN A 527 36.12 6.52 -7.32
C ASN A 527 36.80 5.48 -8.20
#